data_AF-A0A345WJU2-F1
#
_entry.id   AF-A0A345WJU2-F1
#
_cell.length_a   1.000
_cell.length_b   1.000
_cell.length_c   1.000
_cell.angle_alpha   90.00
_cell.angle_beta   90.00
_cell.angle_gamma   90.00
#
_symmetry.space_group_name_H-M   'P 1'
#
loop_
_entity.id
_entity.type
_entity.pdbx_description
1 polymer ?
#
loop_
_entity_poly.entity_id
_entity_poly.type
_entity_poly.pdbx_seq_one_letter_code
_entity_poly.pdbx_strand_id
1 'polypeptide(L)'
;MNINNFINKTLLSQNDNLNIIVNNKLYGINDYFKNKITERLEIFQFNYFNSLTPDKWVILLKLLSSVIPANKSIKDRFLLNIFFLDLIVSYRGWRHSRGLPVRGQRTWTNAWTVYKNNLVLREYKIIVAKKLYGNLPLENLNVTYLAEQINLLWKLQWENEWKEAKKKRLVAMKSNYKVTNVDLYSMSKGVVDSSGNKKSKKKNVKSQFSKNLFTLGFDPGFTKALIKANYTNIYKKKKTKQNKVSLIFTKATNKNKKK
;
A
#
# COMPACT_ATOMS: atom_id res chain seq x y z
N MET A 1 37.52 16.88 -11.25
CA MET A 1 36.40 15.96 -11.57
C MET A 1 35.41 16.01 -10.42
N ASN A 2 34.14 16.37 -10.66
CA ASN A 2 33.12 16.25 -9.63
C ASN A 2 32.84 14.76 -9.42
N ILE A 3 33.48 14.17 -8.41
CA ILE A 3 33.27 12.79 -8.04
C ILE A 3 31.88 12.72 -7.40
N ASN A 4 30.96 11.98 -8.02
CA ASN A 4 29.65 11.74 -7.46
C ASN A 4 29.79 10.83 -6.23
N ASN A 5 29.70 11.42 -5.04
CA ASN A 5 29.73 10.69 -3.77
C ASN A 5 28.39 10.01 -3.42
N PHE A 6 27.43 10.01 -4.36
CA PHE A 6 26.14 9.35 -4.21
C PHE A 6 26.21 7.92 -4.72
N ILE A 7 26.13 6.96 -3.80
CA ILE A 7 26.07 5.53 -4.09
C ILE A 7 24.83 4.96 -3.39
N ASN A 8 24.03 4.17 -4.10
CA ASN A 8 22.84 3.51 -3.54
C ASN A 8 21.85 4.50 -2.88
N LYS A 9 21.75 5.73 -3.41
CA LYS A 9 21.02 6.89 -2.83
C LYS A 9 21.49 7.35 -1.45
N THR A 10 22.70 7.00 -1.05
CA THR A 10 23.34 7.52 0.16
C THR A 10 24.51 8.41 -0.20
N LEU A 11 24.61 9.55 0.49
CA LEU A 11 25.75 10.43 0.38
C LEU A 11 26.86 9.89 1.27
N LEU A 12 28.02 9.63 0.67
CA LEU A 12 29.23 9.24 1.39
C LEU A 12 30.13 10.46 1.61
N SER A 13 30.63 10.62 2.83
CA SER A 13 31.60 11.67 3.15
C SER A 13 32.95 11.06 3.47
N GLN A 14 34.04 11.76 3.16
CA GLN A 14 35.40 11.26 3.37
C GLN A 14 35.73 11.01 4.86
N ASN A 15 35.02 11.68 5.76
CA ASN A 15 35.12 11.51 7.21
C ASN A 15 34.39 10.26 7.71
N ASP A 16 33.65 9.56 6.84
CA ASP A 16 32.92 8.37 7.24
C ASP A 16 33.84 7.15 7.32
N ASN A 17 33.82 6.46 8.45
CA ASN A 17 34.53 5.21 8.62
C ASN A 17 33.94 4.15 7.69
N LEU A 18 34.81 3.38 7.01
CA LEU A 18 34.41 2.26 6.15
C LEU A 18 33.45 1.29 6.84
N ASN A 19 33.70 0.98 8.11
CA ASN A 19 32.84 0.12 8.91
C ASN A 19 31.41 0.68 9.05
N ILE A 20 31.28 1.98 9.27
CA ILE A 20 29.99 2.68 9.42
C ILE A 20 29.28 2.77 8.07
N ILE A 21 30.03 3.06 6.99
CA ILE A 21 29.50 3.10 5.63
C ILE A 21 28.86 1.76 5.25
N VAL A 22 29.59 0.66 5.45
CA VAL A 22 29.15 -0.68 5.08
C VAL A 22 27.98 -1.14 5.96
N ASN A 23 28.13 -1.09 7.28
CA ASN A 23 27.17 -1.78 8.16
C ASN A 23 25.89 -0.98 8.38
N ASN A 24 25.95 0.35 8.34
CA ASN A 24 24.84 1.20 8.75
C ASN A 24 24.25 2.05 7.61
N LYS A 25 25.08 2.51 6.66
CA LYS A 25 24.61 3.43 5.60
C LYS A 25 24.15 2.71 4.34
N LEU A 26 24.96 1.81 3.80
CA LEU A 26 24.72 1.18 2.49
C LEU A 26 23.90 -0.10 2.60
N TYR A 27 22.64 -0.05 2.16
CA TYR A 27 21.79 -1.24 2.15
C TYR A 27 22.24 -2.29 1.14
N GLY A 28 22.44 -3.52 1.62
CA GLY A 28 22.82 -4.67 0.79
C GLY A 28 24.33 -4.89 0.68
N ILE A 29 25.15 -4.08 1.35
CA ILE A 29 26.57 -4.34 1.53
C ILE A 29 26.78 -4.98 2.90
N ASN A 30 27.34 -6.18 2.91
CA ASN A 30 27.59 -6.95 4.13
C ASN A 30 29.09 -7.04 4.41
N ASP A 31 29.48 -7.59 5.56
CA ASP A 31 30.88 -7.81 5.95
C ASP A 31 31.69 -8.59 4.90
N TYR A 32 31.05 -9.52 4.18
CA TYR A 32 31.68 -10.22 3.06
C TYR A 32 32.16 -9.27 1.95
N PHE A 33 31.30 -8.32 1.54
CA PHE A 33 31.64 -7.35 0.51
C PHE A 33 32.69 -6.36 1.02
N LYS A 34 32.60 -5.99 2.29
CA LYS A 34 33.59 -5.14 2.97
C LYS A 34 34.98 -5.78 2.94
N ASN A 35 35.11 -7.05 3.32
CA ASN A 35 36.39 -7.76 3.32
C ASN A 35 37.01 -7.78 1.91
N LYS A 36 36.21 -8.05 0.88
CA LYS A 36 36.67 -7.97 -0.52
C LYS A 36 37.12 -6.57 -0.93
N ILE A 37 36.44 -5.53 -0.46
CA ILE A 37 36.81 -4.13 -0.73
C ILE A 37 38.12 -3.78 -0.01
N THR A 38 38.28 -4.19 1.25
CA THR A 38 39.50 -3.93 2.02
C THR A 38 40.70 -4.70 1.48
N GLU A 39 40.51 -5.94 1.02
CA GLU A 39 41.53 -6.72 0.30
C GLU A 39 41.97 -6.00 -0.97
N ARG A 40 41.01 -5.53 -1.78
CA ARG A 40 41.31 -4.79 -3.04
C ARG A 40 41.95 -3.43 -2.82
N LEU A 41 41.70 -2.79 -1.69
CA LEU A 41 42.31 -1.50 -1.33
C LEU A 41 43.62 -1.67 -0.54
N GLU A 42 44.00 -2.92 -0.25
CA GLU A 42 45.16 -3.28 0.56
C GLU A 42 45.17 -2.51 1.89
N ILE A 43 43.99 -2.46 2.53
CA ILE A 43 43.79 -1.83 3.84
C ILE A 43 43.79 -2.93 4.90
N PHE A 44 44.78 -2.90 5.81
CA PHE A 44 44.82 -3.83 6.95
C PHE A 44 43.61 -3.64 7.87
N GLN A 45 42.95 -4.74 8.23
CA GLN A 45 41.70 -4.76 9.01
C GLN A 45 41.78 -4.11 10.40
N PHE A 46 42.98 -3.99 10.97
CA PHE A 46 43.21 -3.41 12.30
C PHE A 46 43.24 -1.88 12.32
N ASN A 47 43.14 -1.25 11.15
CA ASN A 47 43.20 0.19 11.05
C ASN A 47 41.90 0.82 11.60
N TYR A 48 41.95 1.21 12.87
CA TYR A 48 41.10 2.22 13.53
C TYR A 48 41.24 3.61 12.88
N PHE A 49 41.40 3.67 11.55
CA PHE A 49 41.61 4.93 10.86
C PHE A 49 40.27 5.56 10.56
N ASN A 50 40.04 6.70 11.21
CA ASN A 50 38.86 7.53 11.05
C ASN A 50 38.76 8.20 9.66
N SER A 51 39.77 8.06 8.79
CA SER A 51 39.75 8.65 7.46
C SER A 51 40.58 7.85 6.46
N LEU A 52 40.01 7.64 5.26
CA LEU A 52 40.77 7.18 4.11
C LEU A 52 41.60 8.33 3.55
N THR A 53 42.84 8.04 3.17
CA THR A 53 43.62 8.95 2.29
C THR A 53 42.77 9.32 1.06
N PRO A 54 42.85 10.56 0.57
CA PRO A 54 42.00 11.02 -0.54
C PRO A 54 42.08 10.09 -1.76
N ASP A 55 43.26 9.54 -2.06
CA ASP A 55 43.43 8.62 -3.20
C ASP A 55 42.65 7.31 -3.02
N LYS A 56 42.78 6.68 -1.85
CA LYS A 56 42.01 5.47 -1.50
C LYS A 56 40.51 5.74 -1.46
N TRP A 57 40.10 6.95 -1.09
CA TRP A 57 38.69 7.36 -1.13
C TRP A 57 38.16 7.39 -2.58
N VAL A 58 38.91 7.97 -3.52
CA VAL A 58 38.54 7.97 -4.94
C VAL A 58 38.45 6.55 -5.50
N ILE A 59 39.40 5.68 -5.13
CA ILE A 59 39.39 4.27 -5.58
C ILE A 59 38.18 3.53 -4.99
N LEU A 60 37.86 3.74 -3.71
CA LEU A 60 36.68 3.16 -3.06
C LEU A 60 35.40 3.56 -3.81
N LEU A 61 35.23 4.85 -4.13
CA LEU A 61 34.06 5.32 -4.86
C LEU A 61 33.96 4.73 -6.27
N LYS A 62 35.08 4.60 -6.97
CA LYS A 62 35.16 3.90 -8.28
C LYS A 62 34.76 2.42 -8.15
N LEU A 63 35.26 1.72 -7.13
CA LEU A 63 34.90 0.32 -6.87
C LEU A 63 33.40 0.19 -6.56
N LEU A 64 32.87 1.03 -5.67
CA LEU A 64 31.46 0.98 -5.29
C LEU A 64 30.53 1.32 -6.45
N SER A 65 30.86 2.35 -7.25
CA SER A 65 30.10 2.73 -8.44
C SER A 65 30.13 1.67 -9.55
N SER A 66 31.20 0.87 -9.63
CA SER A 66 31.26 -0.26 -10.57
C SER A 66 30.28 -1.38 -10.19
N VAL A 67 30.05 -1.61 -8.90
CA VAL A 67 29.17 -2.67 -8.39
C VAL A 67 27.71 -2.20 -8.37
N ILE A 68 27.46 -0.99 -7.88
CA ILE A 68 26.12 -0.40 -7.77
C ILE A 68 26.12 0.90 -8.56
N PRO A 69 25.34 1.00 -9.65
CA PRO A 69 25.27 2.22 -10.43
C PRO A 69 24.72 3.37 -9.57
N ALA A 70 25.37 4.53 -9.65
CA ALA A 70 25.17 5.67 -8.75
C ALA A 70 23.69 6.08 -8.56
N ASN A 71 22.89 6.03 -9.63
CA ASN A 71 21.49 6.48 -9.64
C ASN A 71 20.48 5.43 -9.18
N LYS A 72 20.90 4.19 -8.90
CA LYS A 72 19.98 3.10 -8.52
C LYS A 72 20.20 2.71 -7.07
N SER A 73 19.12 2.25 -6.44
CA SER A 73 19.20 1.67 -5.10
C SER A 73 18.68 0.24 -5.06
N ILE A 74 19.30 -0.58 -4.23
CA ILE A 74 18.89 -1.97 -4.01
C ILE A 74 17.53 -2.00 -3.28
N LYS A 75 17.28 -1.05 -2.37
CA LYS A 75 16.00 -0.88 -1.68
C LYS A 75 14.84 -0.64 -2.65
N ASP A 76 15.01 0.28 -3.60
CA ASP A 76 13.97 0.58 -4.60
C ASP A 76 13.72 -0.62 -5.49
N ARG A 77 14.77 -1.33 -5.91
CA ARG A 77 14.63 -2.57 -6.70
C ARG A 77 13.81 -3.62 -5.94
N PHE A 78 14.09 -3.83 -4.66
CA PHE A 78 13.34 -4.76 -3.82
C PHE A 78 11.87 -4.35 -3.68
N LEU A 79 11.62 -3.07 -3.42
CA LEU A 79 10.27 -2.51 -3.34
C LEU A 79 9.51 -2.71 -4.65
N LEU A 80 10.12 -2.39 -5.79
CA LEU A 80 9.50 -2.52 -7.11
C LEU A 80 9.16 -3.97 -7.44
N ASN A 81 10.01 -4.93 -7.07
CA ASN A 81 9.72 -6.34 -7.24
C ASN A 81 8.48 -6.78 -6.45
N ILE A 82 8.33 -6.32 -5.20
CA ILE A 82 7.14 -6.62 -4.38
C ILE A 82 5.91 -5.92 -4.95
N PHE A 83 6.04 -4.66 -5.36
CA PHE A 83 4.96 -3.90 -5.96
C PHE A 83 4.47 -4.54 -7.26
N PHE A 84 5.39 -5.04 -8.09
CA PHE A 84 5.05 -5.75 -9.33
C PHE A 84 4.18 -6.98 -9.06
N LEU A 85 4.48 -7.75 -8.00
CA LEU A 85 3.66 -8.90 -7.59
C LEU A 85 2.22 -8.50 -7.22
N ASP A 86 2.03 -7.33 -6.60
CA ASP A 86 0.70 -6.81 -6.27
C ASP A 86 -0.01 -6.21 -7.49
N LEU A 87 0.74 -5.56 -8.39
CA LEU A 87 0.22 -4.97 -9.63
C LEU A 87 -0.38 -6.02 -10.56
N ILE A 88 0.26 -7.20 -10.67
CA ILE A 88 -0.29 -8.34 -11.43
C ILE A 88 -1.38 -9.12 -10.67
N VAL A 89 -1.80 -8.64 -9.49
CA VAL A 89 -2.82 -9.27 -8.64
C VAL A 89 -2.46 -10.72 -8.26
N SER A 90 -1.18 -10.98 -7.99
CA SER A 90 -0.73 -12.33 -7.58
C SER A 90 -1.07 -12.64 -6.11
N TYR A 91 -1.12 -13.94 -5.79
CA TYR A 91 -1.27 -14.42 -4.40
C TYR A 91 -0.23 -13.80 -3.46
N ARG A 92 1.04 -13.74 -3.89
CA ARG A 92 2.14 -13.20 -3.08
C ARG A 92 1.94 -11.71 -2.81
N GLY A 93 1.53 -10.95 -3.83
CA GLY A 93 1.21 -9.52 -3.69
C GLY A 93 0.11 -9.28 -2.65
N TRP A 94 -0.99 -10.05 -2.74
CA TRP A 94 -2.09 -9.98 -1.78
C TRP A 94 -1.64 -10.27 -0.34
N ARG A 95 -0.79 -11.30 -0.14
CA ARG A 95 -0.23 -11.65 1.19
C ARG A 95 0.66 -10.54 1.74
N HIS A 96 1.55 -9.97 0.93
CA HIS A 96 2.35 -8.80 1.32
C HIS A 96 1.47 -7.61 1.72
N SER A 97 0.41 -7.33 0.95
CA SER A 97 -0.49 -6.21 1.20
C SER A 97 -1.27 -6.37 2.52
N ARG A 98 -1.61 -7.60 2.89
CA ARG A 98 -2.32 -7.92 4.15
C ARG A 98 -1.39 -8.12 5.35
N GLY A 99 -0.07 -8.13 5.16
CA GLY A 99 0.89 -8.44 6.22
C GLY A 99 0.85 -9.91 6.66
N LEU A 100 0.57 -10.82 5.72
CA LEU A 100 0.49 -12.27 5.95
C LEU A 100 1.73 -13.00 5.44
N PRO A 101 2.08 -14.17 6.01
CA PRO A 101 3.21 -14.98 5.56
C PRO A 101 3.06 -15.44 4.10
N VAL A 102 4.15 -15.33 3.33
CA VAL A 102 4.14 -15.53 1.87
C VAL A 102 4.55 -16.95 1.47
N ARG A 103 5.29 -17.68 2.32
CA ARG A 103 5.87 -19.00 2.00
C ARG A 103 5.06 -20.17 2.59
N GLY A 104 3.73 -20.03 2.65
CA GLY A 104 2.86 -21.08 3.17
C GLY A 104 2.95 -21.31 4.69
N GLN A 105 3.55 -20.40 5.45
CA GLN A 105 3.58 -20.55 6.91
C GLN A 105 2.15 -20.48 7.50
N ARG A 106 1.90 -21.26 8.56
CA ARG A 106 0.62 -21.33 9.27
C ARG A 106 0.22 -19.96 9.83
N THR A 107 -1.03 -19.56 9.66
CA THR A 107 -1.56 -18.25 10.10
C THR A 107 -2.48 -18.31 11.31
N TRP A 108 -2.84 -19.49 11.80
CA TRP A 108 -3.80 -19.63 12.91
C TRP A 108 -3.18 -19.24 14.26
N THR A 109 -1.92 -19.60 14.51
CA THR A 109 -1.18 -19.23 15.73
C THR A 109 -0.26 -18.02 15.52
N ASN A 110 0.83 -18.20 14.76
CA ASN A 110 1.97 -17.29 14.75
C ASN A 110 2.14 -16.59 13.39
N ALA A 111 1.78 -15.31 13.31
CA ALA A 111 2.03 -14.46 12.14
C ALA A 111 2.40 -13.00 12.49
N TRP A 112 2.61 -12.71 13.78
CA TRP A 112 2.76 -11.35 14.31
C TRP A 112 3.99 -10.61 13.78
N THR A 113 5.12 -11.30 13.63
CA THR A 113 6.36 -10.72 13.10
C THR A 113 6.18 -10.21 11.67
N VAL A 114 5.50 -10.99 10.83
CA VAL A 114 5.19 -10.58 9.44
C VAL A 114 4.25 -9.38 9.44
N TYR A 115 3.22 -9.39 10.29
CA TYR A 115 2.26 -8.29 10.37
C TYR A 115 2.92 -6.97 10.80
N LYS A 116 3.89 -7.01 11.72
CA LYS A 116 4.62 -5.83 12.19
C LYS A 116 5.70 -5.35 11.21
N ASN A 117 6.49 -6.26 10.64
CA ASN A 117 7.71 -5.89 9.93
C ASN A 117 7.54 -5.76 8.41
N ASN A 118 6.60 -6.48 7.79
CA ASN A 118 6.38 -6.44 6.34
C ASN A 118 5.56 -5.21 5.92
N LEU A 119 6.16 -4.02 6.02
CA LEU A 119 5.47 -2.73 5.80
C LEU A 119 5.71 -2.12 4.41
N VAL A 120 6.75 -2.56 3.71
CA VAL A 120 7.23 -1.96 2.44
C VAL A 120 6.11 -1.67 1.44
N LEU A 121 5.26 -2.65 1.15
CA LEU A 121 4.16 -2.47 0.18
C LEU A 121 3.05 -1.55 0.72
N ARG A 122 2.77 -1.61 2.03
CA ARG A 122 1.71 -0.79 2.67
C ARG A 122 2.10 0.68 2.67
N GLU A 123 3.35 0.97 3.03
CA GLU A 123 3.92 2.32 3.00
C GLU A 123 3.91 2.88 1.57
N TYR A 124 4.35 2.07 0.59
CA TYR A 124 4.33 2.48 -0.80
C TYR A 124 2.91 2.78 -1.31
N LYS A 125 1.93 1.93 -0.97
CA LYS A 125 0.51 2.16 -1.32
C LYS A 125 -0.03 3.45 -0.72
N ILE A 126 0.34 3.79 0.51
CA ILE A 126 -0.04 5.06 1.14
C ILE A 126 0.53 6.25 0.34
N ILE A 127 1.79 6.18 -0.09
CA ILE A 127 2.42 7.23 -0.91
C ILE A 127 1.67 7.38 -2.25
N VAL A 128 1.34 6.26 -2.91
CA VAL A 128 0.55 6.27 -4.15
C VAL A 128 -0.85 6.85 -3.91
N ALA A 129 -1.52 6.45 -2.82
CA ALA A 129 -2.84 6.94 -2.46
C ALA A 129 -2.83 8.46 -2.21
N LYS A 130 -1.82 8.99 -1.50
CA LYS A 130 -1.63 10.44 -1.32
C LYS A 130 -1.52 11.18 -2.65
N LYS A 131 -0.75 10.63 -3.61
CA LYS A 131 -0.62 11.20 -4.96
C LYS A 131 -1.95 11.18 -5.73
N LEU A 132 -2.74 10.11 -5.60
CA LEU A 132 -3.98 9.93 -6.35
C LEU A 132 -5.15 10.74 -5.80
N TYR A 133 -5.27 10.80 -4.47
CA TYR A 133 -6.43 11.36 -3.78
C TYR A 133 -6.17 12.71 -3.11
N GLY A 134 -4.91 13.17 -3.05
CA GLY A 134 -4.53 14.44 -2.43
C GLY A 134 -4.49 14.38 -0.90
N ASN A 135 -4.81 15.51 -0.26
CA ASN A 135 -4.72 15.72 1.19
C ASN A 135 -5.87 15.09 2.00
N LEU A 136 -6.25 13.84 1.70
CA LEU A 136 -7.12 13.08 2.59
C LEU A 136 -6.34 12.63 3.83
N PRO A 137 -6.99 12.55 5.01
CA PRO A 137 -6.35 12.03 6.21
C PRO A 137 -5.93 10.57 5.99
N LEU A 138 -4.84 10.18 6.66
CA LEU A 138 -4.19 8.88 6.46
C LEU A 138 -5.13 7.70 6.66
N GLU A 139 -6.02 7.78 7.67
CA GLU A 139 -7.00 6.74 7.96
C GLU A 139 -7.96 6.53 6.78
N ASN A 140 -8.45 7.62 6.18
CA ASN A 140 -9.35 7.56 5.04
C ASN A 140 -8.61 7.04 3.79
N LEU A 141 -7.34 7.40 3.59
CA LEU A 141 -6.53 6.85 2.50
C LEU A 141 -6.38 5.33 2.62
N ASN A 142 -6.15 4.82 3.83
CA ASN A 142 -6.09 3.38 4.07
C ASN A 142 -7.41 2.69 3.71
N VAL A 143 -8.52 3.27 4.14
CA VAL A 143 -9.86 2.75 3.86
C VAL A 143 -10.15 2.75 2.35
N THR A 144 -9.77 3.80 1.62
CA THR A 144 -10.08 3.92 0.18
C THR A 144 -9.38 2.89 -0.68
N TYR A 145 -8.04 2.78 -0.60
CA TYR A 145 -7.33 1.84 -1.46
C TYR A 145 -7.66 0.39 -1.10
N LEU A 146 -7.92 0.09 0.18
CA LEU A 146 -8.34 -1.25 0.60
C LEU A 146 -9.72 -1.60 0.05
N ALA A 147 -10.69 -0.68 0.14
CA ALA A 147 -12.02 -0.85 -0.43
C ALA A 147 -11.95 -1.06 -1.95
N GLU A 148 -11.11 -0.31 -2.64
CA GLU A 148 -10.87 -0.46 -4.08
C GLU A 148 -10.26 -1.81 -4.43
N GLN A 149 -9.23 -2.24 -3.70
CA GLN A 149 -8.58 -3.54 -3.89
C GLN A 149 -9.55 -4.71 -3.67
N ILE A 150 -10.42 -4.61 -2.66
CA ILE A 150 -11.41 -5.65 -2.37
C ILE A 150 -12.45 -5.70 -3.48
N ASN A 151 -12.99 -4.57 -3.92
CA ASN A 151 -13.94 -4.55 -5.03
C ASN A 151 -13.33 -5.11 -6.33
N LEU A 152 -12.04 -4.82 -6.61
CA LEU A 152 -11.31 -5.42 -7.74
C LEU A 152 -11.16 -6.95 -7.59
N LEU A 153 -10.79 -7.42 -6.40
CA LEU A 153 -10.64 -8.85 -6.11
C LEU A 153 -11.93 -9.62 -6.42
N TRP A 154 -13.06 -9.10 -5.95
CA TRP A 154 -14.38 -9.67 -6.19
C TRP A 154 -14.78 -9.64 -7.66
N LYS A 155 -14.46 -8.56 -8.39
CA LYS A 155 -14.69 -8.50 -9.83
C LYS A 155 -13.94 -9.61 -10.58
N LEU A 156 -12.70 -9.91 -10.17
CA LEU A 156 -11.85 -10.91 -10.85
C LEU A 156 -12.17 -12.36 -10.43
N GLN A 157 -12.33 -12.61 -9.13
CA GLN A 157 -12.50 -13.97 -8.59
C GLN A 157 -13.97 -14.41 -8.51
N TRP A 158 -14.88 -13.48 -8.21
CA TRP A 158 -16.30 -13.74 -7.94
C TRP A 158 -17.20 -12.82 -8.80
N GLU A 159 -16.97 -12.88 -10.12
CA GLU A 159 -17.58 -11.94 -11.07
C GLU A 159 -19.12 -11.97 -11.02
N ASN A 160 -19.73 -13.13 -10.84
CA ASN A 160 -21.19 -13.26 -10.78
C ASN A 160 -21.79 -12.49 -9.60
N GLU A 161 -21.20 -12.62 -8.41
CA GLU A 161 -21.65 -11.89 -7.21
C GLU A 161 -21.44 -10.38 -7.37
N TRP A 162 -20.33 -9.99 -8.01
CA TRP A 162 -20.08 -8.60 -8.36
C TRP A 162 -21.10 -8.04 -9.37
N LYS A 163 -21.46 -8.81 -10.40
CA LYS A 163 -22.49 -8.46 -11.40
C LYS A 163 -23.87 -8.31 -10.76
N GLU A 164 -24.23 -9.20 -9.84
CA GLU A 164 -25.48 -9.10 -9.08
C GLU A 164 -25.54 -7.82 -8.24
N ALA A 165 -24.48 -7.51 -7.50
CA ALA A 165 -24.38 -6.28 -6.72
C ALA A 165 -24.48 -5.04 -7.62
N LYS A 166 -23.83 -5.06 -8.79
CA LYS A 166 -23.91 -3.99 -9.80
C LYS A 166 -25.34 -3.80 -10.31
N LYS A 167 -26.05 -4.89 -10.63
CA LYS A 167 -27.46 -4.85 -11.09
C LYS A 167 -28.37 -4.24 -10.02
N LYS A 168 -28.25 -4.68 -8.76
CA LYS A 168 -29.03 -4.14 -7.63
C LYS A 168 -28.83 -2.64 -7.47
N ARG A 169 -27.57 -2.19 -7.53
CA ARG A 169 -27.21 -0.76 -7.45
C ARG A 169 -27.81 0.04 -8.60
N LEU A 170 -27.70 -0.44 -9.85
CA LEU A 170 -28.27 0.24 -11.02
C LEU A 170 -29.79 0.37 -10.93
N VAL A 171 -30.48 -0.67 -10.46
CA VAL A 171 -31.93 -0.64 -10.23
C VAL A 171 -32.28 0.41 -9.16
N ALA A 172 -31.53 0.47 -8.06
CA ALA A 172 -31.73 1.48 -7.01
C ALA A 172 -31.49 2.91 -7.53
N MET A 173 -30.49 3.11 -8.39
CA MET A 173 -30.16 4.41 -8.98
C MET A 173 -31.21 4.94 -9.96
N LYS A 174 -32.03 4.07 -10.59
CA LYS A 174 -33.14 4.50 -11.45
C LYS A 174 -34.24 5.27 -10.69
N SER A 175 -34.34 5.09 -9.37
CA SER A 175 -35.28 5.86 -8.55
C SER A 175 -34.69 7.24 -8.19
N ASN A 176 -35.27 8.31 -8.72
CA ASN A 176 -34.70 9.68 -8.75
C ASN A 176 -34.47 10.38 -7.40
N TYR A 177 -34.90 9.82 -6.27
CA TYR A 177 -34.97 10.52 -4.98
C TYR A 177 -34.17 9.89 -3.84
N LYS A 178 -33.33 8.88 -4.10
CA LYS A 178 -32.65 8.15 -3.03
C LYS A 178 -31.19 8.55 -2.88
N VAL A 179 -30.79 8.85 -1.64
CA VAL A 179 -29.38 8.92 -1.26
C VAL A 179 -28.83 7.50 -1.24
N THR A 180 -27.84 7.23 -2.08
CA THR A 180 -27.12 5.95 -2.08
C THR A 180 -25.88 6.09 -1.23
N ASN A 181 -25.77 5.29 -0.18
CA ASN A 181 -24.63 5.31 0.73
C ASN A 181 -23.62 4.24 0.28
N VAL A 182 -22.36 4.62 0.14
CA VAL A 182 -21.27 3.68 -0.16
C VAL A 182 -20.43 3.52 1.10
N ASP A 183 -20.40 2.30 1.63
CA ASP A 183 -19.69 2.00 2.87
C ASP A 183 -18.26 1.54 2.62
N LEU A 184 -17.36 2.51 2.41
CA LEU A 184 -15.94 2.24 2.19
C LEU A 184 -15.31 1.60 3.43
N TYR A 185 -15.77 1.93 4.64
CA TYR A 185 -15.27 1.34 5.86
C TYR A 185 -15.50 -0.17 5.92
N SER A 186 -16.75 -0.61 5.75
CA SER A 186 -17.10 -2.04 5.73
C SER A 186 -16.39 -2.76 4.58
N MET A 187 -16.33 -2.13 3.40
CA MET A 187 -15.57 -2.64 2.26
C MET A 187 -14.11 -2.88 2.62
N SER A 188 -13.42 -1.91 3.24
CA SER A 188 -12.00 -2.03 3.61
C SER A 188 -11.71 -3.21 4.54
N LYS A 189 -12.68 -3.58 5.39
CA LYS A 189 -12.60 -4.74 6.28
C LYS A 189 -12.94 -6.06 5.59
N GLY A 190 -13.41 -6.02 4.34
CA GLY A 190 -13.86 -7.19 3.58
C GLY A 190 -15.30 -7.61 3.90
N VAL A 191 -16.07 -6.74 4.57
CA VAL A 191 -17.48 -6.97 4.86
C VAL A 191 -18.29 -6.50 3.66
N VAL A 192 -18.85 -7.46 2.93
CA VAL A 192 -19.53 -7.23 1.66
C VAL A 192 -20.95 -7.81 1.71
N ASP A 193 -21.90 -7.09 1.13
CA ASP A 193 -23.29 -7.54 0.96
C ASP A 193 -23.38 -8.40 -0.32
N SER A 194 -22.98 -9.68 -0.22
CA SER A 194 -23.23 -10.64 -1.30
C SER A 194 -24.65 -11.21 -1.17
N SER A 195 -25.42 -11.06 -2.25
CA SER A 195 -26.79 -11.54 -2.35
C SER A 195 -26.95 -13.06 -2.38
N GLY A 196 -25.85 -13.80 -2.58
CA GLY A 196 -25.87 -15.22 -2.91
C GLY A 196 -25.63 -16.19 -1.74
N ASN A 197 -25.64 -15.75 -0.47
CA ASN A 197 -25.24 -16.60 0.64
C ASN A 197 -26.11 -17.87 0.78
N LYS A 198 -25.52 -19.07 0.55
CA LYS A 198 -26.18 -20.38 0.77
C LYS A 198 -26.74 -20.54 2.21
N LYS A 199 -26.15 -19.84 3.19
CA LYS A 199 -26.61 -19.86 4.60
C LYS A 199 -27.89 -19.06 4.86
N SER A 200 -28.15 -17.95 4.16
CA SER A 200 -29.39 -17.18 4.34
C SER A 200 -30.62 -17.91 3.79
N LYS A 201 -30.42 -18.89 2.89
CA LYS A 201 -31.49 -19.80 2.44
C LYS A 201 -31.95 -20.77 3.54
N LYS A 202 -31.17 -21.00 4.61
CA LYS A 202 -31.47 -22.00 5.65
C LYS A 202 -32.12 -21.45 6.92
N LYS A 203 -32.11 -20.14 7.17
CA LYS A 203 -32.75 -19.51 8.34
C LYS A 203 -33.22 -18.09 8.01
N ASN A 204 -34.37 -17.68 8.54
CA ASN A 204 -34.93 -16.32 8.53
C ASN A 204 -34.01 -15.29 9.23
N VAL A 205 -32.79 -15.10 8.72
CA VAL A 205 -31.83 -14.11 9.22
C VAL A 205 -32.03 -12.84 8.41
N LYS A 206 -32.48 -11.77 9.07
CA LYS A 206 -32.65 -10.44 8.47
C LYS A 206 -31.32 -9.99 7.85
N SER A 207 -31.37 -9.48 6.62
CA SER A 207 -30.20 -8.89 5.96
C SER A 207 -29.67 -7.73 6.81
N GLN A 208 -28.38 -7.80 7.16
CA GLN A 208 -27.75 -6.83 8.05
C GLN A 208 -27.55 -5.44 7.39
N PHE A 209 -27.69 -5.36 6.07
CA PHE A 209 -27.54 -4.14 5.28
C PHE A 209 -28.89 -3.48 4.98
N SER A 210 -28.92 -2.15 5.03
CA SER A 210 -30.08 -1.36 4.63
C SER A 210 -30.22 -1.34 3.11
N LYS A 211 -31.46 -1.19 2.60
CA LYS A 211 -31.78 -1.28 1.16
C LYS A 211 -31.01 -0.30 0.25
N ASN A 212 -30.40 0.75 0.79
CA ASN A 212 -29.69 1.81 0.03
C ASN A 212 -28.17 1.86 0.33
N LEU A 213 -27.63 0.86 1.04
CA LEU A 213 -26.21 0.77 1.38
C LEU A 213 -25.52 -0.19 0.42
N PHE A 214 -24.49 0.29 -0.28
CA PHE A 214 -23.75 -0.51 -1.27
C PHE A 214 -22.29 -0.70 -0.86
N THR A 215 -21.83 -1.95 -0.98
CA THR A 215 -20.46 -2.37 -0.63
C THR A 215 -19.74 -3.07 -1.80
N LEU A 216 -20.41 -3.35 -2.92
CA LEU A 216 -19.81 -4.02 -4.08
C LEU A 216 -20.49 -3.59 -5.39
N GLY A 217 -19.89 -3.95 -6.53
CA GLY A 217 -20.48 -3.75 -7.85
C GLY A 217 -20.05 -2.43 -8.51
N PHE A 218 -18.91 -1.89 -8.09
CA PHE A 218 -18.32 -0.68 -8.66
C PHE A 218 -17.23 -1.04 -9.67
N ASP A 219 -17.08 -0.25 -10.73
CA ASP A 219 -15.95 -0.39 -11.65
C ASP A 219 -14.66 0.14 -10.98
N PRO A 220 -13.46 -0.37 -11.31
CA PRO A 220 -12.21 0.09 -10.70
C PRO A 220 -12.00 1.60 -10.89
N GLY A 221 -11.38 2.29 -9.93
CA GLY A 221 -11.26 3.75 -9.92
C GLY A 221 -12.50 4.51 -9.43
N PHE A 222 -13.57 3.83 -9.02
CA PHE A 222 -14.80 4.48 -8.53
C PHE A 222 -14.56 5.38 -7.31
N THR A 223 -13.64 5.01 -6.42
CA THR A 223 -13.25 5.77 -5.23
C THR A 223 -12.80 7.18 -5.59
N LYS A 224 -11.92 7.31 -6.60
CA LYS A 224 -11.42 8.60 -7.08
C LYS A 224 -12.55 9.44 -7.66
N ALA A 225 -13.42 8.83 -8.46
CA ALA A 225 -14.58 9.49 -9.05
C ALA A 225 -15.55 10.01 -7.97
N LEU A 226 -15.90 9.17 -6.99
CA LEU A 226 -16.83 9.53 -5.91
C LEU A 226 -16.26 10.60 -4.97
N ILE A 227 -14.98 10.52 -4.61
CA ILE A 227 -14.32 11.53 -3.78
C ILE A 227 -14.30 12.88 -4.49
N LYS A 228 -13.91 12.90 -5.77
CA LYS A 228 -13.89 14.13 -6.58
C LYS A 228 -15.29 14.73 -6.71
N ALA A 229 -16.30 13.91 -7.00
CA ALA A 229 -17.69 14.35 -7.10
C ALA A 229 -18.21 14.94 -5.77
N ASN A 230 -17.92 14.29 -4.64
CA ASN A 230 -18.32 14.78 -3.32
C ASN A 230 -17.67 16.11 -2.98
N TYR A 231 -16.37 16.28 -3.29
CA TYR A 231 -15.69 17.55 -3.11
C TYR A 231 -16.37 18.65 -3.94
N THR A 232 -16.65 18.41 -5.23
CA THR A 232 -17.31 19.43 -6.08
C THR A 232 -18.69 19.85 -5.56
N ASN A 233 -19.46 18.93 -4.93
CA ASN A 233 -20.76 19.23 -4.34
C ASN A 233 -20.68 20.03 -3.03
N ILE A 234 -19.55 19.97 -2.31
CA ILE A 234 -19.32 20.79 -1.11
C ILE A 234 -19.07 22.27 -1.52
N TYR A 235 -18.25 22.49 -2.55
CA TYR A 235 -17.90 23.84 -3.01
C TYR A 235 -19.00 24.49 -3.87
N LYS A 236 -19.62 23.72 -4.77
CA LYS A 236 -20.82 24.17 -5.47
C LYS A 236 -22.00 23.90 -4.54
N LYS A 237 -22.44 24.90 -3.75
CA LYS A 237 -23.68 24.90 -2.94
C LYS A 237 -24.96 24.69 -3.79
N LYS A 238 -24.96 23.79 -4.78
CA LYS A 238 -26.10 23.49 -5.63
C LYS A 238 -26.97 22.46 -4.94
N LYS A 239 -28.15 22.89 -4.48
CA LYS A 239 -29.26 22.01 -4.10
C LYS A 239 -29.86 21.39 -5.37
N THR A 240 -29.17 20.47 -6.02
CA THR A 240 -29.78 19.69 -7.11
C THR A 240 -30.68 18.60 -6.52
N LYS A 241 -31.86 18.40 -7.13
CA LYS A 241 -32.81 17.32 -6.82
C LYS A 241 -32.31 15.92 -7.26
N GLN A 242 -31.03 15.77 -7.61
CA GLN A 242 -30.45 14.55 -8.17
C GLN A 242 -29.91 13.62 -7.08
N ASN A 243 -29.75 12.33 -7.42
CA ASN A 243 -29.18 11.27 -6.57
C ASN A 243 -27.87 11.72 -5.90
N LYS A 244 -27.89 11.87 -4.57
CA LYS A 244 -26.69 12.17 -3.79
C LYS A 244 -26.03 10.86 -3.39
N VAL A 245 -24.74 10.73 -3.68
CA VAL A 245 -23.92 9.62 -3.17
C VAL A 245 -23.22 10.09 -1.91
N SER A 246 -23.40 9.39 -0.80
CA SER A 246 -22.64 9.67 0.42
C SER A 246 -21.58 8.59 0.63
N LEU A 247 -20.41 8.99 1.13
CA LEU A 247 -19.29 8.08 1.42
C LEU A 247 -19.12 7.92 2.93
N ILE A 248 -19.03 6.68 3.40
CA ILE A 248 -18.80 6.36 4.81
C ILE A 248 -17.37 5.85 4.97
N PHE A 249 -16.53 6.63 5.66
CA PHE A 249 -15.12 6.30 5.91
C PHE A 249 -14.86 5.69 7.28
N THR A 250 -15.74 5.96 8.26
CA THR A 250 -15.61 5.50 9.64
C THR A 250 -16.85 4.74 10.07
N LYS A 251 -16.69 3.83 11.02
CA LYS A 251 -17.84 3.19 11.67
C LYS A 251 -18.63 4.26 12.42
N ALA A 252 -19.95 4.30 12.25
CA ALA A 252 -20.80 5.13 13.09
C ALA A 252 -20.56 4.74 14.56
N THR A 253 -19.89 5.60 15.32
CA THR A 253 -19.84 5.45 16.77
C THR A 253 -21.26 5.61 17.27
N ASN A 254 -21.76 4.70 18.11
CA ASN A 254 -23.04 4.82 18.81
C ASN A 254 -23.00 6.00 19.81
N LYS A 255 -22.78 7.23 19.36
CA LYS A 255 -22.73 8.44 20.18
C LYS A 255 -24.11 9.07 20.41
N ASN A 256 -25.18 8.48 19.86
CA ASN A 256 -26.56 8.91 20.09
C ASN A 256 -27.42 7.83 20.79
N LYS A 257 -26.85 7.05 21.72
CA LYS A 257 -27.68 6.54 22.82
C LYS A 257 -27.72 7.63 23.88
N LYS A 258 -28.71 8.51 23.72
CA LYS A 258 -29.12 9.54 24.67
C LYS A 258 -29.07 8.96 26.10
N LYS A 259 -28.40 9.67 27.02
CA LYS A 259 -28.95 9.81 28.38
C LYS A 259 -30.04 10.87 28.29
#